data_AF-A0A7S2QH01-F1
#
_entry.id   AF-A0A7S2QH01-F1
#
_cell.length_a   1.000
_cell.length_b   1.000
_cell.length_c   1.000
_cell.angle_alpha   90.00
_cell.angle_beta   90.00
_cell.angle_gamma   90.00
#
_symmetry.space_group_name_H-M   'P 1'
#
loop_
_entity.id
_entity.type
_entity.pdbx_description
1 polymer ?
#
loop_
_entity_poly.entity_id
_entity_poly.type
_entity_poly.pdbx_seq_one_letter_code
_entity_poly.pdbx_strand_id
1 'polypeptide(L)'
;SFVTAVQFFFMLPSISDVTTLSMSTLFACIPLLALVAKSGGDLQRLAASMEESLGKFSTRGASIYSEDDRALLYESIEKMYGSIDVFDADVRTRVKQIALESFVQQRSLLPYWTHIAGNIHSFPLCLGMASLYIGKPWEVLAMRYFNCIACVFLVFPIGQAVAMDLGRHLARSAGDAAWDRWYFYVGIGFVASALNVISYQLVDTIPMGVAAGVLPSFGLQPWQAVPL
;
A
#
# COMPACT_ATOMS: atom_id res chain seq x y z
N SER A 1 -13.46 9.36 -6.82
CA SER A 1 -14.86 9.25 -6.35
C SER A 1 -15.41 10.65 -6.08
N PHE A 2 -16.73 10.84 -5.98
CA PHE A 2 -17.37 12.14 -5.66
C PHE A 2 -16.76 12.80 -4.41
N VAL A 3 -16.34 12.00 -3.42
CA VAL A 3 -15.64 12.44 -2.21
C VAL A 3 -14.28 13.09 -2.51
N THR A 4 -13.52 12.54 -3.47
CA THR A 4 -12.23 13.12 -3.91
C THR A 4 -12.45 14.47 -4.59
N ALA A 5 -13.52 14.60 -5.38
CA ALA A 5 -13.87 15.86 -6.06
C ALA A 5 -14.35 16.95 -5.07
N VAL A 6 -15.05 16.55 -4.00
CA VAL A 6 -15.49 17.48 -2.96
C VAL A 6 -14.31 17.96 -2.10
N GLN A 7 -13.39 17.07 -1.69
CA GLN A 7 -12.17 17.49 -0.99
C GLN A 7 -11.30 18.42 -1.86
N PHE A 8 -11.25 18.16 -3.17
CA PHE A 8 -10.54 18.98 -4.15
C PHE A 8 -11.04 20.43 -4.22
N PHE A 9 -12.36 20.63 -4.26
CA PHE A 9 -12.96 21.96 -4.38
C PHE A 9 -12.80 22.83 -3.12
N PHE A 10 -12.73 22.23 -1.93
CA PHE A 10 -12.57 22.99 -0.69
C PHE A 10 -11.11 23.36 -0.37
N MET A 11 -10.13 22.62 -0.88
CA MET A 11 -8.71 22.84 -0.55
C MET A 11 -7.97 23.76 -1.51
N LEU A 12 -8.44 23.91 -2.76
CA LEU A 12 -7.77 24.71 -3.79
C LEU A 12 -7.61 26.22 -3.47
N PRO A 13 -8.56 26.92 -2.81
CA PRO A 13 -8.45 28.37 -2.66
C PRO A 13 -7.51 28.85 -1.54
N SER A 14 -7.00 27.95 -0.69
CA SER A 14 -6.44 28.34 0.62
C SER A 14 -4.98 27.94 0.86
N ILE A 15 -4.28 27.41 -0.15
CA ILE A 15 -2.88 26.96 -0.01
C ILE A 15 -1.95 28.18 -0.11
N SER A 16 -1.97 29.06 0.91
CA SER A 16 -0.98 30.14 1.04
C SER A 16 0.25 29.73 1.84
N ASP A 17 0.15 28.69 2.69
CA ASP A 17 1.20 28.27 3.62
C ASP A 17 1.47 26.75 3.60
N VAL A 18 2.73 26.36 3.89
CA VAL A 18 3.21 24.97 4.03
C VAL A 18 2.37 24.17 5.04
N THR A 19 1.84 24.85 6.06
CA THR A 19 0.96 24.28 7.08
C THR A 19 -0.39 23.85 6.49
N THR A 20 -0.99 24.70 5.65
CA THR A 20 -2.29 24.42 5.01
C THR A 20 -2.19 23.27 4.02
N LEU A 21 -1.07 23.20 3.31
CA LEU A 21 -0.70 22.11 2.43
C LEU A 21 -0.48 20.77 3.17
N SER A 22 0.09 20.82 4.37
CA SER A 22 0.29 19.64 5.21
C SER A 22 -1.04 19.10 5.73
N MET A 23 -1.93 20.01 6.16
CA MET A 23 -3.28 19.66 6.59
C MET A 23 -4.12 19.12 5.44
N SER A 24 -4.05 19.72 4.25
CA SER A 24 -4.78 19.23 3.07
C SER A 24 -4.32 17.83 2.66
N THR A 25 -3.00 17.60 2.65
CA THR A 25 -2.41 16.27 2.40
C THR A 25 -2.88 15.28 3.45
N LEU A 26 -2.88 15.66 4.74
CA LEU A 26 -3.34 14.80 5.83
C LEU A 26 -4.78 14.33 5.61
N PHE A 27 -5.71 15.27 5.35
CA PHE A 27 -7.13 14.97 5.16
C PHE A 27 -7.42 14.21 3.86
N ALA A 28 -6.65 14.45 2.80
CA ALA A 28 -6.78 13.71 1.54
C ALA A 28 -6.28 12.26 1.66
N CYS A 29 -5.22 12.02 2.44
CA CYS A 29 -4.64 10.69 2.58
C CYS A 29 -5.40 9.78 3.56
N ILE A 30 -6.13 10.31 4.55
CA ILE A 30 -6.93 9.52 5.51
C ILE A 30 -7.87 8.52 4.84
N PRO A 31 -8.81 8.92 3.95
CA PRO A 31 -9.76 7.98 3.37
C PRO A 31 -9.08 6.93 2.51
N LEU A 32 -8.01 7.30 1.80
CA LEU A 32 -7.25 6.34 0.99
C LEU A 32 -6.53 5.32 1.86
N LEU A 33 -5.81 5.76 2.90
CA LEU A 33 -5.05 4.86 3.78
C LEU A 33 -5.98 4.00 4.64
N ALA A 34 -7.17 4.51 5.00
CA ALA A 34 -8.22 3.72 5.64
C ALA A 34 -8.73 2.60 4.70
N LEU A 35 -8.94 2.90 3.41
CA LEU A 35 -9.29 1.88 2.41
C LEU A 35 -8.17 0.85 2.24
N VAL A 36 -6.92 1.28 2.16
CA VAL A 36 -5.75 0.38 2.05
C VAL A 36 -5.65 -0.53 3.28
N ALA A 37 -5.87 0.02 4.49
CA ALA A 37 -5.92 -0.78 5.71
C ALA A 37 -7.06 -1.80 5.68
N LYS A 38 -8.26 -1.40 5.20
CA LYS A 38 -9.38 -2.33 5.01
C LYS A 38 -9.02 -3.46 4.06
N SER A 39 -8.44 -3.14 2.90
CA SER A 39 -7.99 -4.14 1.92
C SER A 39 -6.95 -5.09 2.50
N GLY A 40 -6.04 -4.60 3.35
CA GLY A 40 -5.13 -5.46 4.12
C GLY A 40 -5.88 -6.46 5.00
N GLY A 41 -6.92 -6.01 5.71
CA GLY A 41 -7.78 -6.89 6.49
C GLY A 41 -8.54 -7.92 5.66
N ASP A 42 -9.15 -7.50 4.53
CA ASP A 42 -9.88 -8.39 3.62
C ASP A 42 -8.95 -9.47 3.04
N LEU A 43 -7.72 -9.12 2.67
CA LEU A 43 -6.73 -10.08 2.18
C LEU A 43 -6.31 -11.09 3.24
N GLN A 44 -6.16 -10.65 4.49
CA GLN A 44 -5.82 -11.56 5.58
C GLN A 44 -6.92 -12.60 5.81
N ARG A 45 -8.19 -12.22 5.61
CA ARG A 45 -9.33 -13.14 5.68
C ARG A 45 -9.40 -14.07 4.50
N LEU A 46 -9.16 -13.55 3.29
CA LEU A 46 -9.09 -14.39 2.10
C LEU A 46 -8.00 -15.45 2.26
N ALA A 47 -6.83 -15.07 2.79
CA ALA A 47 -5.76 -16.00 3.08
C ALA A 47 -6.17 -17.07 4.11
N ALA A 48 -6.85 -16.67 5.19
CA ALA A 48 -7.36 -17.62 6.20
C ALA A 48 -8.43 -18.57 5.64
N SER A 49 -9.36 -18.04 4.84
CA SER A 49 -10.41 -18.81 4.16
C SER A 49 -9.85 -19.78 3.12
N MET A 50 -8.82 -19.36 2.37
CA MET A 50 -8.08 -20.24 1.46
C MET A 50 -7.34 -21.33 2.22
N GLU A 51 -6.67 -21.00 3.33
CA GLU A 51 -5.99 -22.00 4.15
C GLU A 51 -6.97 -23.03 4.72
N GLU A 52 -8.14 -22.60 5.18
CA GLU A 52 -9.20 -23.50 5.65
C GLU A 52 -9.76 -24.37 4.52
N SER A 53 -10.04 -23.77 3.35
CA SER A 53 -10.58 -24.47 2.18
C SER A 53 -9.60 -25.51 1.64
N LEU A 54 -8.31 -25.17 1.57
CA LEU A 54 -7.24 -26.11 1.21
C LEU A 54 -7.06 -27.19 2.28
N GLY A 55 -7.18 -26.85 3.56
CA GLY A 55 -7.14 -27.83 4.64
C GLY A 55 -8.26 -28.88 4.56
N LYS A 56 -9.43 -28.48 4.06
CA LYS A 56 -10.61 -29.36 3.87
C LYS A 56 -10.68 -30.00 2.48
N PHE A 57 -9.75 -29.70 1.57
CA PHE A 57 -9.77 -30.23 0.21
C PHE A 57 -9.72 -31.76 0.23
N SER A 58 -10.69 -32.41 -0.41
CA SER A 58 -10.63 -33.85 -0.66
C SER A 58 -11.19 -34.18 -2.02
N THR A 59 -10.47 -35.02 -2.78
CA THR A 59 -10.96 -35.60 -4.04
C THR A 59 -12.20 -36.46 -3.85
N ARG A 60 -12.45 -36.97 -2.63
CA ARG A 60 -13.67 -37.70 -2.30
C ARG A 60 -14.91 -36.81 -2.23
N GLY A 61 -14.74 -35.52 -1.95
CA GLY A 61 -15.81 -34.52 -1.90
C GLY A 61 -16.06 -33.79 -3.23
N ALA A 62 -15.29 -34.10 -4.28
CA ALA A 62 -15.45 -33.46 -5.58
C ALA A 62 -16.78 -33.88 -6.24
N SER A 63 -17.56 -32.90 -6.70
CA SER A 63 -18.78 -33.16 -7.47
C SER A 63 -18.43 -33.61 -8.89
N ILE A 64 -18.27 -34.92 -9.08
CA ILE A 64 -18.06 -35.53 -10.39
C ILE A 64 -19.43 -35.97 -10.91
N TYR A 65 -19.78 -35.55 -12.13
CA TYR A 65 -21.11 -35.78 -12.71
C TYR A 65 -21.40 -37.24 -13.08
N SER A 66 -20.36 -38.06 -13.25
CA SER A 66 -20.44 -39.47 -13.65
C SER A 66 -19.66 -40.34 -12.66
N GLU A 67 -20.28 -41.41 -12.16
CA GLU A 67 -19.63 -42.36 -11.24
C GLU A 67 -18.58 -43.22 -11.96
N ASP A 68 -18.75 -43.49 -13.26
CA ASP A 68 -17.75 -44.23 -14.06
C ASP A 68 -16.46 -43.41 -14.23
N ASP A 69 -16.60 -42.10 -14.45
CA ASP A 69 -15.46 -41.18 -14.54
C ASP A 69 -14.76 -41.04 -13.18
N ARG A 70 -15.52 -41.08 -12.09
CA ARG A 70 -15.00 -41.05 -10.73
C ARG A 70 -14.15 -42.29 -10.43
N ALA A 71 -14.63 -43.47 -10.80
CA ALA A 71 -13.90 -44.73 -10.63
C ALA A 71 -12.59 -44.72 -11.44
N LEU A 72 -12.63 -44.29 -12.71
CA LEU A 72 -11.45 -44.14 -13.56
C LEU A 72 -10.44 -43.14 -13.00
N LEU A 73 -10.91 -42.01 -12.48
CA LEU A 73 -10.07 -41.02 -11.82
C LEU A 73 -9.39 -41.60 -10.57
N TYR A 74 -10.13 -42.32 -9.73
CA TYR A 74 -9.59 -42.92 -8.52
C TYR A 74 -8.56 -44.01 -8.83
N GLU A 75 -8.85 -44.89 -9.78
CA GLU A 75 -7.90 -45.91 -10.22
C GLU A 75 -6.61 -45.28 -10.79
N SER A 76 -6.75 -44.23 -11.61
CA SER A 76 -5.60 -43.52 -12.18
C SER A 76 -4.76 -42.81 -11.10
N ILE A 77 -5.42 -42.15 -10.14
CA ILE A 77 -4.75 -41.50 -9.01
C ILE A 77 -4.03 -42.52 -8.14
N GLU A 78 -4.68 -43.63 -7.80
CA GLU A 78 -4.13 -44.70 -6.98
C GLU A 78 -2.93 -45.38 -7.67
N LYS A 79 -2.99 -45.54 -9.00
CA LYS A 79 -1.87 -46.05 -9.80
C LYS A 79 -0.66 -45.12 -9.81
N MET A 80 -0.86 -43.80 -9.80
CA MET A 80 0.22 -42.80 -9.85
C MET A 80 0.81 -42.47 -8.48
N TYR A 81 -0.04 -42.36 -7.45
CA TYR A 81 0.35 -41.88 -6.11
C TYR A 81 0.28 -42.97 -5.03
N GLY A 82 -0.10 -44.19 -5.38
CA GLY A 82 -0.25 -45.33 -4.46
C GLY A 82 -1.50 -45.29 -3.59
N SER A 83 -2.02 -44.09 -3.30
CA SER A 83 -3.33 -43.91 -2.64
C SER A 83 -3.89 -42.51 -2.90
N ILE A 84 -5.22 -42.40 -2.81
CA ILE A 84 -5.94 -41.12 -2.89
C ILE A 84 -5.55 -40.19 -1.74
N ASP A 85 -5.28 -40.73 -0.55
CA ASP A 85 -4.95 -39.92 0.63
C ASP A 85 -3.56 -39.26 0.48
N VAL A 86 -2.59 -39.95 -0.16
CA VAL A 86 -1.28 -39.38 -0.51
C VAL A 86 -1.41 -38.30 -1.58
N PHE A 87 -2.27 -38.50 -2.57
CA PHE A 87 -2.56 -37.48 -3.58
C PHE A 87 -3.20 -36.22 -2.96
N ASP A 88 -4.24 -36.39 -2.14
CA ASP A 88 -4.88 -35.28 -1.43
C ASP A 88 -3.87 -34.53 -0.55
N ALA A 89 -2.99 -35.24 0.15
CA ALA A 89 -1.93 -34.62 0.96
C ALA A 89 -0.91 -33.84 0.11
N ASP A 90 -0.47 -34.38 -1.02
CA ASP A 90 0.48 -33.71 -1.92
C ASP A 90 -0.14 -32.48 -2.59
N VAL A 91 -1.40 -32.57 -3.04
CA VAL A 91 -2.15 -31.43 -3.59
C VAL A 91 -2.33 -30.35 -2.53
N ARG A 92 -2.76 -30.71 -1.31
CA ARG A 92 -2.86 -29.75 -0.20
C ARG A 92 -1.53 -29.07 0.06
N THR A 93 -0.43 -29.80 0.06
CA THR A 93 0.90 -29.26 0.37
C THR A 93 1.43 -28.37 -0.76
N ARG A 94 1.42 -28.84 -2.01
CA ARG A 94 1.93 -28.10 -3.17
C ARG A 94 1.07 -26.90 -3.52
N VAL A 95 -0.25 -27.03 -3.52
CA VAL A 95 -1.14 -25.91 -3.82
C VAL A 95 -1.10 -24.88 -2.70
N LYS A 96 -1.03 -25.31 -1.43
CA LYS A 96 -0.80 -24.40 -0.30
C LYS A 96 0.55 -23.69 -0.44
N GLN A 97 1.61 -24.40 -0.80
CA GLN A 97 2.93 -23.80 -0.99
C GLN A 97 2.93 -22.77 -2.13
N ILE A 98 2.39 -23.10 -3.31
CA ILE A 98 2.30 -22.17 -4.45
C ILE A 98 1.44 -20.96 -4.11
N ALA A 99 0.29 -21.16 -3.46
CA ALA A 99 -0.56 -20.08 -3.00
C ALA A 99 0.18 -19.18 -1.98
N LEU A 100 0.79 -19.77 -0.95
CA LEU A 100 1.55 -19.02 0.05
C LEU A 100 2.75 -18.28 -0.55
N GLU A 101 3.51 -18.90 -1.47
CA GLU A 101 4.63 -18.26 -2.15
C GLU A 101 4.18 -17.06 -3.00
N SER A 102 3.05 -17.18 -3.69
CA SER A 102 2.45 -16.05 -4.42
C SER A 102 1.92 -14.95 -3.49
N PHE A 103 1.54 -15.28 -2.25
CA PHE A 103 1.22 -14.28 -1.22
C PHE A 103 2.46 -13.68 -0.52
N VAL A 104 3.58 -14.41 -0.41
CA VAL A 104 4.77 -14.02 0.37
C VAL A 104 5.73 -13.12 -0.43
N GLN A 105 5.79 -13.25 -1.76
CA GLN A 105 6.70 -12.43 -2.58
C GLN A 105 6.29 -10.95 -2.70
N GLN A 106 5.09 -10.57 -2.23
CA GLN A 106 4.57 -9.20 -2.32
C GLN A 106 4.45 -8.56 -0.93
N ARG A 107 5.38 -7.64 -0.60
CA ARG A 107 5.32 -6.82 0.64
C ARG A 107 4.02 -6.01 0.74
N SER A 108 3.48 -5.60 -0.40
CA SER A 108 2.08 -5.22 -0.58
C SER A 108 1.50 -6.11 -1.67
N LEU A 109 0.42 -6.84 -1.38
CA LEU A 109 -0.31 -7.71 -2.33
C LEU A 109 -1.00 -6.93 -3.47
N LEU A 110 -0.73 -5.64 -3.54
CA LEU A 110 -1.26 -4.71 -4.50
C LEU A 110 -0.23 -4.57 -5.63
N PRO A 111 -0.60 -4.83 -6.89
CA PRO A 111 0.28 -4.58 -8.02
C PRO A 111 0.81 -3.15 -8.01
N TYR A 112 2.07 -2.91 -8.36
CA TYR A 112 2.69 -1.58 -8.30
C TYR A 112 1.89 -0.49 -9.04
N TRP A 113 1.21 -0.83 -10.14
CA TRP A 113 0.34 0.10 -10.87
C TRP A 113 -0.86 0.58 -10.03
N THR A 114 -1.39 -0.24 -9.11
CA THR A 114 -2.49 0.16 -8.21
C THR A 114 -2.02 1.16 -7.17
N HIS A 115 -0.77 1.03 -6.69
CA HIS A 115 -0.13 2.03 -5.85
C HIS A 115 0.02 3.35 -6.59
N ILE A 116 0.45 3.33 -7.86
CA ILE A 116 0.56 4.52 -8.71
C ILE A 116 -0.82 5.15 -8.97
N ALA A 117 -1.84 4.35 -9.28
CA ALA A 117 -3.20 4.85 -9.48
C ALA A 117 -3.76 5.52 -8.20
N GLY A 118 -3.46 4.93 -7.04
CA GLY A 118 -3.76 5.51 -5.74
C GLY A 118 -3.09 6.87 -5.50
N ASN A 119 -1.99 7.17 -6.19
CA ASN A 119 -1.26 8.45 -6.11
C ASN A 119 -1.77 9.54 -7.05
N ILE A 120 -2.77 9.28 -7.91
CA ILE A 120 -3.29 10.29 -8.85
C ILE A 120 -3.78 11.56 -8.14
N HIS A 121 -4.35 11.43 -6.93
CA HIS A 121 -4.78 12.57 -6.12
C HIS A 121 -3.63 13.50 -5.70
N SER A 122 -2.38 13.01 -5.72
CA SER A 122 -1.18 13.80 -5.40
C SER A 122 -0.74 14.67 -6.58
N PHE A 123 -1.15 14.34 -7.82
CA PHE A 123 -0.71 15.06 -9.02
C PHE A 123 -1.12 16.54 -9.02
N PRO A 124 -2.38 16.90 -8.69
CA PRO A 124 -2.77 18.29 -8.58
C PRO A 124 -2.07 19.02 -7.43
N LEU A 125 -1.75 18.31 -6.34
CA LEU A 125 -1.00 18.87 -5.22
C LEU A 125 0.43 19.21 -5.66
N CYS A 126 1.09 18.34 -6.43
CA CYS A 126 2.37 18.62 -7.07
C CYS A 126 2.31 19.80 -8.06
N LEU A 127 1.22 19.95 -8.82
CA LEU A 127 1.03 21.08 -9.74
C LEU A 127 0.80 22.40 -8.98
N GLY A 128 -0.01 22.38 -7.91
CA GLY A 128 -0.22 23.53 -7.04
C GLY A 128 1.05 23.94 -6.30
N MET A 129 1.96 23.00 -6.04
CA MET A 129 3.28 23.30 -5.50
C MET A 129 4.18 23.96 -6.53
N ALA A 130 4.12 23.53 -7.79
CA ALA A 130 4.97 24.08 -8.85
C ALA A 130 4.75 25.59 -9.05
N SER A 131 3.53 26.09 -8.80
CA SER A 131 3.24 27.53 -8.89
C SER A 131 3.97 28.36 -7.83
N LEU A 132 4.23 27.81 -6.64
CA LEU A 132 4.97 28.48 -5.55
C LEU A 132 6.45 28.71 -5.88
N TYR A 133 6.98 27.99 -6.88
CA TYR A 133 8.39 28.05 -7.26
C TYR A 133 8.62 28.72 -8.62
N ILE A 134 7.58 29.30 -9.24
CA ILE A 134 7.72 30.08 -10.48
C ILE A 134 8.68 31.25 -10.21
N GLY A 135 9.73 31.37 -11.04
CA GLY A 135 10.74 32.42 -10.92
C GLY A 135 11.88 32.15 -9.93
N LYS A 136 11.98 30.94 -9.37
CA LYS A 136 13.13 30.50 -8.55
C LYS A 136 14.30 30.00 -9.42
N PRO A 137 15.54 29.98 -8.88
CA PRO A 137 16.71 29.41 -9.56
C PRO A 137 16.49 27.95 -9.98
N TRP A 138 17.14 27.53 -11.06
CA TRP A 138 16.94 26.19 -11.65
C TRP A 138 17.35 25.07 -10.69
N GLU A 139 18.30 25.32 -9.80
CA GLU A 139 18.78 24.38 -8.77
C GLU A 139 17.67 24.06 -7.76
N VAL A 140 16.91 25.09 -7.36
CA VAL A 140 15.77 24.95 -6.44
C VAL A 140 14.64 24.18 -7.11
N LEU A 141 14.39 24.45 -8.40
CA LEU A 141 13.41 23.73 -9.21
C LEU A 141 13.78 22.26 -9.39
N ALA A 142 15.05 21.96 -9.69
CA ALA A 142 15.55 20.61 -9.87
C ALA A 142 15.47 19.80 -8.56
N MET A 143 15.92 20.36 -7.44
CA MET A 143 15.81 19.73 -6.12
C MET A 143 14.35 19.45 -5.75
N ARG A 144 13.44 20.38 -6.05
CA ARG A 144 12.01 20.18 -5.82
C ARG A 144 11.44 19.04 -6.65
N TYR A 145 11.83 18.95 -7.92
CA TYR A 145 11.39 17.88 -8.82
C TYR A 145 11.82 16.49 -8.31
N PHE A 146 13.09 16.35 -7.93
CA PHE A 146 13.59 15.10 -7.34
C PHE A 146 12.89 14.76 -6.01
N ASN A 147 12.58 15.77 -5.20
CA ASN A 147 11.83 15.59 -3.96
C ASN A 147 10.41 15.05 -4.20
N CYS A 148 9.68 15.64 -5.17
CA CYS A 148 8.34 15.17 -5.54
C CYS A 148 8.37 13.71 -6.03
N ILE A 149 9.37 13.34 -6.85
CA ILE A 149 9.58 11.95 -7.27
C ILE A 149 9.82 11.05 -6.07
N ALA A 150 10.75 11.43 -5.17
CA ALA A 150 11.02 10.65 -3.97
C ALA A 150 9.79 10.48 -3.09
N CYS A 151 8.96 11.51 -2.91
CA CYS A 151 7.74 11.42 -2.12
C CYS A 151 6.71 10.47 -2.73
N VAL A 152 6.49 10.53 -4.06
CA VAL A 152 5.52 9.68 -4.76
C VAL A 152 5.98 8.22 -4.82
N PHE A 153 7.26 7.97 -5.05
CA PHE A 153 7.78 6.61 -5.29
C PHE A 153 8.38 5.95 -4.04
N LEU A 154 8.70 6.69 -2.98
CA LEU A 154 9.31 6.16 -1.77
C LEU A 154 8.38 6.30 -0.56
N VAL A 155 8.00 7.52 -0.19
CA VAL A 155 7.27 7.78 1.06
C VAL A 155 5.86 7.22 0.98
N PHE A 156 5.15 7.47 -0.12
CA PHE A 156 3.76 7.06 -0.23
C PHE A 156 3.53 5.54 -0.25
N PRO A 157 4.30 4.74 -1.02
CA PRO A 157 4.16 3.29 -1.00
C PRO A 157 4.50 2.69 0.38
N ILE A 158 5.46 3.28 1.11
CA ILE A 158 5.77 2.88 2.49
C ILE A 158 4.56 3.14 3.39
N GLY A 159 3.94 4.32 3.34
CA GLY A 159 2.75 4.61 4.12
C GLY A 159 1.57 3.68 3.81
N GLN A 160 1.39 3.32 2.53
CA GLN A 160 0.39 2.33 2.12
C GLN A 160 0.72 0.93 2.64
N ALA A 161 1.98 0.50 2.57
CA ALA A 161 2.41 -0.78 3.11
C ALA A 161 2.19 -0.87 4.63
N VAL A 162 2.52 0.18 5.37
CA VAL A 162 2.26 0.28 6.82
C VAL A 162 0.77 0.22 7.12
N ALA A 163 -0.06 0.99 6.41
CA ALA A 163 -1.51 0.97 6.60
C ALA A 163 -2.10 -0.43 6.33
N MET A 164 -1.64 -1.08 5.25
CA MET A 164 -2.04 -2.43 4.88
C MET A 164 -1.64 -3.46 5.93
N ASP A 165 -0.41 -3.40 6.44
CA ASP A 165 0.10 -4.31 7.46
C ASP A 165 -0.63 -4.15 8.80
N LEU A 166 -0.86 -2.91 9.23
CA LEU A 166 -1.69 -2.61 10.40
C LEU A 166 -3.11 -3.15 10.24
N GLY A 167 -3.69 -3.01 9.04
CA GLY A 167 -5.00 -3.59 8.70
C GLY A 167 -5.02 -5.12 8.79
N ARG A 168 -3.96 -5.80 8.32
CA ARG A 168 -3.79 -7.26 8.46
C ARG A 168 -3.68 -7.67 9.93
N HIS A 169 -2.87 -6.96 10.72
CA HIS A 169 -2.70 -7.22 12.14
C HIS A 169 -3.99 -7.01 12.93
N LEU A 170 -4.77 -5.98 12.60
CA LEU A 170 -6.09 -5.75 13.17
C LEU A 170 -7.04 -6.92 12.86
N ALA A 171 -7.09 -7.36 11.60
CA ALA A 171 -7.93 -8.49 11.21
C ALA A 171 -7.53 -9.81 11.89
N ARG A 172 -6.23 -10.04 12.15
CA ARG A 172 -5.75 -11.21 12.90
C ARG A 172 -6.14 -11.16 14.39
N SER A 173 -5.99 -10.00 15.02
CA SER A 173 -6.13 -9.86 16.47
C SER A 173 -7.57 -9.72 16.94
N ALA A 174 -8.41 -9.02 16.17
CA ALA A 174 -9.78 -8.71 16.56
C ALA A 174 -10.84 -9.61 15.87
N GLY A 175 -10.41 -10.57 15.05
CA GLY A 175 -11.26 -11.57 14.41
C GLY A 175 -12.39 -10.95 13.56
N ASP A 176 -13.57 -11.56 13.61
CA ASP A 176 -14.71 -11.10 12.81
C ASP A 176 -15.27 -9.75 13.27
N ALA A 177 -15.15 -9.44 14.56
CA ALA A 177 -15.73 -8.26 15.18
C ALA A 177 -15.11 -6.91 14.75
N ALA A 178 -13.85 -6.90 14.25
CA ALA A 178 -13.20 -5.67 13.79
C ALA A 178 -13.66 -5.19 12.40
N TRP A 179 -14.26 -6.06 11.58
CA TRP A 179 -14.56 -5.71 10.20
C TRP A 179 -15.81 -4.84 10.04
N ASP A 180 -16.80 -5.05 10.90
CA ASP A 180 -17.97 -4.16 10.97
C ASP A 180 -17.61 -2.76 11.51
N ARG A 181 -16.42 -2.64 12.12
CA ARG A 181 -15.99 -1.44 12.84
C ARG A 181 -15.09 -0.57 11.97
N TRP A 182 -15.71 0.06 10.97
CA TRP A 182 -15.06 0.99 10.03
C TRP A 182 -14.16 2.04 10.72
N TYR A 183 -14.53 2.48 11.91
CA TYR A 183 -13.79 3.47 12.68
C TYR A 183 -12.35 3.05 13.03
N PHE A 184 -12.04 1.75 13.17
CA PHE A 184 -10.67 1.31 13.39
C PHE A 184 -9.79 1.53 12.16
N TYR A 185 -10.31 1.25 10.96
CA TYR A 185 -9.61 1.50 9.71
C TYR A 185 -9.41 3.00 9.46
N VAL A 186 -10.39 3.83 9.83
CA VAL A 186 -10.24 5.30 9.82
C VAL A 186 -9.13 5.74 10.78
N GLY A 187 -9.05 5.15 11.98
CA GLY A 187 -7.97 5.40 12.94
C GLY A 187 -6.59 5.03 12.39
N ILE A 188 -6.47 3.87 11.74
CA ILE A 188 -5.23 3.46 11.04
C ILE A 188 -4.89 4.45 9.92
N GLY A 189 -5.89 4.85 9.14
CA GLY A 189 -5.73 5.86 8.08
C GLY A 189 -5.23 7.20 8.61
N PHE A 190 -5.70 7.63 9.78
CA PHE A 190 -5.21 8.83 10.47
C PHE A 190 -3.74 8.70 10.88
N VAL A 191 -3.37 7.62 11.56
CA VAL A 191 -1.98 7.39 12.01
C VAL A 191 -1.03 7.28 10.83
N ALA A 192 -1.39 6.50 9.81
CA ALA A 192 -0.57 6.36 8.60
C ALA A 192 -0.46 7.67 7.82
N SER A 193 -1.52 8.48 7.78
CA SER A 193 -1.50 9.81 7.17
C SER A 193 -0.59 10.78 7.93
N ALA A 194 -0.66 10.79 9.27
CA ALA A 194 0.23 11.58 10.10
C ALA A 194 1.70 11.21 9.91
N LEU A 195 2.02 9.90 9.85
CA LEU A 195 3.37 9.41 9.56
C LEU A 195 3.85 9.82 8.16
N ASN A 196 2.98 9.77 7.16
CA ASN A 196 3.29 10.24 5.81
C ASN A 196 3.58 11.74 5.80
N VAL A 197 2.79 12.56 6.50
CA VAL A 197 3.00 14.01 6.58
C VAL A 197 4.30 14.34 7.31
N ILE A 198 4.60 13.66 8.42
CA ILE A 198 5.88 13.83 9.13
C ILE A 198 7.05 13.46 8.20
N SER A 199 6.95 12.33 7.50
CA SER A 199 7.98 11.88 6.57
C SER A 199 8.16 12.85 5.41
N TYR A 200 7.06 13.37 4.86
CA TYR A 200 7.06 14.41 3.83
C TYR A 200 7.74 15.68 4.31
N GLN A 201 7.42 16.14 5.53
CA GLN A 201 8.03 17.31 6.14
C GLN A 201 9.53 17.12 6.36
N LEU A 202 9.97 15.95 6.81
CA LEU A 202 11.40 15.66 6.98
C LEU A 202 12.13 15.62 5.62
N VAL A 203 11.55 14.93 4.63
CA VAL A 203 12.12 14.82 3.28
C VAL A 203 12.11 16.15 2.55
N ASP A 204 11.18 17.06 2.84
CA ASP A 204 11.15 18.39 2.23
C ASP A 204 12.08 19.38 2.95
N THR A 205 11.95 19.48 4.27
CA THR A 205 12.64 20.50 5.07
C THR A 205 14.14 20.27 5.15
N ILE A 206 14.60 19.01 5.22
CA ILE A 206 16.03 18.72 5.37
C ILE A 206 16.83 19.09 4.10
N PRO A 207 16.50 18.59 2.89
CA PRO A 207 17.23 18.94 1.68
C PRO A 207 17.09 20.41 1.32
N MET A 208 15.92 21.02 1.51
CA MET A 208 15.72 22.45 1.27
C MET A 208 16.49 23.31 2.27
N GLY A 209 16.53 22.92 3.55
CA GLY A 209 17.31 23.61 4.57
C GLY A 209 18.82 23.49 4.36
N VAL A 210 19.29 22.36 3.81
CA VAL A 210 20.68 22.19 3.35
C VAL A 210 20.96 23.05 2.11
N ALA A 211 20.09 23.02 1.10
CA ALA A 211 20.24 23.79 -0.13
C ALA A 211 20.18 25.32 0.10
N ALA A 212 19.36 25.77 1.06
CA ALA A 212 19.29 27.16 1.51
C ALA A 212 20.36 27.51 2.56
N GLY A 213 21.14 26.52 3.02
CA GLY A 213 22.19 26.60 4.04
C GLY A 213 21.75 27.23 5.36
N VAL A 214 20.48 27.03 5.71
CA VAL A 214 19.90 27.36 7.02
C VAL A 214 20.24 26.28 8.05
N LEU A 215 20.69 25.09 7.61
CA LEU A 215 21.16 23.97 8.44
C LEU A 215 22.68 23.75 8.32
N PRO A 216 23.52 24.64 8.90
CA PRO A 216 24.98 24.58 8.75
C PRO A 216 25.64 23.36 9.42
N SER A 217 24.93 22.67 10.32
CA SER A 217 25.45 21.48 11.03
C SER A 217 25.46 20.19 10.21
N PHE A 218 24.80 20.15 9.05
CA PHE A 218 24.67 18.94 8.21
C PHE A 218 25.56 18.94 6.96
N GLY A 219 26.45 19.91 6.81
CA GLY A 219 27.45 19.92 5.75
C GLY A 219 27.67 21.31 5.20
N LEU A 220 28.95 21.65 5.02
CA LEU A 220 29.51 22.86 4.43
C LEU A 220 28.64 23.49 3.33
N GLN A 221 28.59 24.84 3.34
CA GLN A 221 27.87 25.69 2.38
C GLN A 221 27.91 25.14 0.95
N PRO A 222 26.80 24.57 0.42
CA PRO A 222 26.83 23.87 -0.87
C PRO A 222 27.12 24.80 -2.05
N TRP A 223 26.95 26.11 -1.91
CA TRP A 223 27.27 27.11 -2.93
C TRP A 223 28.72 27.62 -2.92
N GLN A 224 29.52 27.30 -1.90
CA GLN A 224 30.95 27.66 -1.88
C GLN A 224 31.83 26.71 -2.72
N ALA A 225 31.25 25.65 -3.30
CA ALA A 225 31.96 24.63 -4.08
C ALA A 225 31.87 24.80 -5.60
N VAL A 226 31.21 25.85 -6.12
CA VAL A 226 31.25 26.18 -7.55
C VAL A 226 32.28 27.31 -7.74
N PRO A 227 33.53 27.02 -8.14
CA PRO A 227 34.44 28.07 -8.54
C PRO A 227 33.92 28.72 -9.83
N LEU A 228 33.74 30.05 -9.79
CA LEU A 228 33.84 30.89 -10.99
C LEU A 228 35.30 30.99 -11.40
#